data_AF-D1AV50-F1
#
_entry.id   AF-D1AV50-F1
#
_cell.length_a   1.000
_cell.length_b   1.000
_cell.length_c   1.000
_cell.angle_alpha   90.00
_cell.angle_beta   90.00
_cell.angle_gamma   90.00
#
_symmetry.space_group_name_H-M   'P 1'
#
loop_
_entity.id
_entity.type
_entity.pdbx_description
1 polymer ?
#
loop_
_entity_poly.entity_id
_entity_poly.type
_entity_poly.pdbx_seq_one_letter_code
_entity_poly.pdbx_strand_id
1 'polypeptide(L)'
;MKKFIGIVLMVSLFSFARIKGVVINNGNIREERTRLALLNVTGINESKLSGMLETLSKDKLDVILSNPNGITLNGASFLNI
;
A
#
# COMPACT_ATOMS: atom_id res chain seq x y z
N MET A 1 12.14 -6.49 19.47
CA MET A 1 11.37 -6.67 18.21
C MET A 1 10.99 -5.31 17.67
N LYS A 2 11.38 -4.94 16.44
CA LYS A 2 10.95 -3.66 15.84
C LYS A 2 9.44 -3.75 15.56
N LYS A 3 8.64 -2.86 16.17
CA LYS A 3 7.21 -2.73 15.83
C LYS A 3 7.11 -2.32 14.37
N PHE A 4 6.43 -3.12 13.55
CA PHE A 4 6.13 -2.78 12.17
C PHE A 4 5.01 -1.72 12.18
N ILE A 5 5.27 -0.51 11.69
CA ILE A 5 4.36 0.64 11.83
C ILE A 5 3.35 0.70 10.66
N GLY A 6 3.70 0.17 9.49
CA GLY A 6 2.84 0.17 8.30
C GLY A 6 3.61 0.01 6.99
N ILE A 7 2.89 0.14 5.87
CA ILE A 7 3.38 0.06 4.48
C ILE A 7 2.93 1.32 3.73
N VAL A 8 3.82 1.86 2.89
CA VAL A 8 3.48 2.92 1.91
C VAL A 8 3.46 2.29 0.52
N LEU A 9 2.32 2.38 -0.16
CA LEU A 9 2.16 2.02 -1.56
C LEU A 9 2.27 3.28 -2.41
N MET A 10 3.40 3.43 -3.10
CA MET A 10 3.64 4.61 -3.94
C MET A 10 3.33 4.36 -5.41
N VAL A 11 2.40 5.15 -5.95
CA VAL A 11 1.97 5.11 -7.36
C VAL A 11 2.08 6.48 -8.03
N SER A 12 2.81 7.42 -7.43
CA SER A 12 3.07 8.77 -7.97
C SER A 12 4.56 9.10 -8.04
N LEU A 13 4.87 10.19 -8.75
CA LEU A 13 6.25 10.63 -9.02
C LEU A 13 6.94 11.25 -7.80
N PHE A 14 6.23 11.99 -6.93
CA PHE A 14 6.79 12.53 -5.69
C PHE A 14 5.66 12.77 -4.69
N SER A 15 5.85 12.39 -3.43
CA SER A 15 4.86 12.59 -2.37
C SER A 15 5.47 12.49 -0.97
N PHE A 16 4.76 13.04 0.01
CA PHE A 16 5.09 12.91 1.43
C PHE A 16 4.16 11.89 2.07
N ALA A 17 4.73 10.85 2.69
CA ALA A 17 4.01 9.86 3.47
C ALA A 17 3.93 10.26 4.94
N ARG A 18 2.77 10.06 5.54
CA ARG A 18 2.55 10.21 6.97
C ARG A 18 3.44 9.28 7.80
N ILE A 19 3.63 8.03 7.35
CA ILE A 19 4.39 7.03 8.13
C ILE A 19 5.89 6.93 7.78
N LYS A 20 6.33 7.56 6.68
CA LYS A 20 7.71 7.46 6.16
C LYS A 20 8.39 8.80 5.88
N GLY A 21 7.65 9.91 5.88
CA GLY A 21 8.18 11.21 5.48
C GLY A 21 8.33 11.31 3.96
N VAL A 22 9.42 11.92 3.49
CA VAL A 22 9.69 12.07 2.05
C VAL A 22 9.92 10.69 1.41
N VAL A 23 9.19 10.41 0.32
CA VAL A 23 9.38 9.19 -0.47
C VAL A 23 9.77 9.57 -1.91
N ILE A 24 10.89 8.99 -2.36
CA ILE A 24 11.45 9.18 -3.72
C ILE A 24 10.73 8.34 -4.76
N ASN A 25 10.59 8.87 -5.98
CA ASN A 25 9.71 8.36 -7.04
C ASN A 25 9.70 6.83 -7.22
N ASN A 26 8.54 6.30 -7.59
CA ASN A 26 8.45 4.93 -8.07
C ASN A 26 8.77 4.91 -9.58
N GLY A 27 10.00 4.55 -9.93
CA GLY A 27 10.47 4.47 -11.33
C GLY A 27 9.73 3.44 -12.21
N ASN A 28 8.88 2.59 -11.62
CA ASN A 28 8.02 1.67 -12.39
C ASN A 28 6.76 2.34 -12.93
N ILE A 29 6.42 3.55 -12.45
CA ILE A 29 5.23 4.28 -12.86
C ILE A 29 5.55 5.06 -14.15
N ARG A 30 4.94 4.62 -15.25
CA ARG A 30 5.11 5.24 -16.58
C ARG A 30 4.02 6.25 -16.92
N GLU A 31 2.86 6.13 -16.28
CA GLU A 31 1.73 7.03 -16.45
C GLU A 31 1.48 7.82 -15.18
N GLU A 32 1.17 9.10 -15.31
CA GLU A 32 0.98 9.96 -14.14
C GLU A 32 -0.26 9.62 -13.29
N ARG A 33 -1.19 8.83 -13.83
CA ARG A 33 -2.49 8.56 -13.23
C ARG A 33 -2.72 7.07 -13.11
N THR A 34 -2.75 6.56 -11.88
CA THR A 34 -3.15 5.19 -11.57
C THR A 34 -4.42 5.24 -10.75
N ARG A 35 -5.43 4.44 -11.13
CA ARG A 35 -6.73 4.39 -10.46
C ARG A 35 -6.96 3.12 -9.65
N LEU A 36 -6.17 2.07 -9.91
CA LEU A 36 -6.28 0.78 -9.25
C LEU A 36 -4.89 0.20 -8.96
N ALA A 37 -4.70 -0.30 -7.75
CA ALA A 37 -3.60 -1.18 -7.40
C ALA A 37 -4.13 -2.55 -6.97
N LEU A 38 -3.67 -3.60 -7.66
CA LEU A 38 -3.99 -4.99 -7.32
C LEU A 38 -2.80 -5.64 -6.63
N LEU A 39 -2.99 -6.00 -5.36
CA LEU A 39 -2.06 -6.78 -4.55
C LEU A 39 -2.57 -8.23 -4.55
N ASN A 40 -1.97 -9.08 -5.38
CA ASN A 40 -2.36 -10.49 -5.48
C ASN A 40 -1.30 -11.40 -4.86
N VAL A 41 -1.68 -12.15 -3.83
CA VAL A 41 -0.80 -13.13 -3.19
C VAL A 41 -0.87 -14.44 -3.95
N THR A 42 0.25 -14.83 -4.58
CA THR A 42 0.41 -16.09 -5.32
C THR A 42 1.12 -17.18 -4.53
N GLY A 43 1.59 -16.86 -3.32
CA GLY A 43 2.16 -17.83 -2.38
C GLY A 43 1.08 -18.58 -1.58
N ILE A 44 1.53 -19.37 -0.60
CA ILE A 44 0.65 -20.24 0.22
C ILE A 44 0.27 -19.65 1.59
N ASN A 45 0.78 -18.46 1.92
CA ASN A 45 0.61 -17.87 3.25
C ASN A 45 -0.53 -16.85 3.28
N GLU A 46 -1.21 -16.76 4.43
CA GLU A 46 -2.18 -15.68 4.71
C GLU A 46 -1.51 -14.30 4.77
N SER A 47 -2.31 -13.24 4.59
CA SER A 47 -1.88 -11.86 4.80
C SER A 47 -2.32 -11.36 6.18
N LYS A 48 -1.37 -10.91 7.01
CA LYS A 48 -1.65 -10.23 8.28
C LYS A 48 -1.34 -8.75 8.18
N LEU A 49 -2.36 -7.91 8.25
CA LEU A 49 -2.20 -6.46 8.27
C LEU A 49 -2.41 -5.97 9.70
N SER A 50 -1.36 -5.44 10.31
CA SER A 50 -1.37 -4.95 11.69
C SER A 50 -0.84 -3.53 11.85
N GLY A 51 -0.89 -2.74 10.77
CA GLY A 51 -0.44 -1.35 10.75
C GLY A 51 -1.15 -0.56 9.65
N MET A 52 -0.65 0.63 9.35
CA MET A 52 -1.26 1.49 8.32
C MET A 52 -0.83 1.08 6.90
N LEU A 53 -1.78 1.04 5.97
CA LEU A 53 -1.51 1.08 4.54
C LEU A 53 -1.83 2.48 4.02
N GLU A 54 -0.81 3.19 3.56
CA GLU A 54 -0.92 4.54 3.02
C GLU A 54 -0.61 4.53 1.52
N THR A 55 -1.47 5.14 0.70
CA THR A 55 -1.21 5.31 -0.72
C THR A 55 -0.73 6.72 -1.02
N LEU A 56 0.25 6.82 -1.92
CA LEU A 56 0.73 8.09 -2.44
C LEU A 56 0.43 8.17 -3.94
N SER A 57 -0.67 8.85 -4.28
CA SER A 57 -1.20 9.00 -5.63
C SER A 57 -1.63 10.45 -5.88
N LYS A 58 -1.61 10.89 -7.14
CA LYS A 58 -2.21 12.18 -7.54
C LYS A 58 -3.74 12.11 -7.56
N ASP A 59 -4.29 10.97 -7.97
CA ASP A 59 -5.72 10.69 -8.06
C ASP A 59 -6.15 9.70 -6.96
N LYS A 60 -7.45 9.61 -6.66
CA LYS A 60 -7.99 8.55 -5.79
C LYS A 60 -7.57 7.17 -6.35
N LEU A 61 -7.04 6.33 -5.47
CA LEU A 61 -6.52 5.00 -5.83
C LEU A 61 -7.35 3.93 -5.12
N ASP A 62 -8.08 3.12 -5.88
CA ASP A 62 -8.67 1.91 -5.34
C ASP A 62 -7.57 0.86 -5.11
N VAL A 63 -7.63 0.16 -3.98
CA VAL A 63 -6.68 -0.90 -3.64
C VAL A 63 -7.44 -2.20 -3.41
N ILE A 64 -7.06 -3.24 -4.16
CA ILE A 64 -7.59 -4.60 -3.98
C ILE A 64 -6.47 -5.46 -3.43
N LEU A 65 -6.70 -6.09 -2.27
CA LEU A 65 -5.87 -7.18 -1.76
C LEU A 65 -6.61 -8.50 -1.97
N SER A 66 -6.03 -9.37 -2.79
CA SER A 66 -6.51 -10.72 -3.04
C SER A 66 -5.53 -11.72 -2.42
N ASN A 67 -6.01 -12.54 -1.50
CA ASN A 67 -5.25 -13.67 -0.97
C ASN A 67 -6.20 -14.85 -0.67
N PRO A 68 -6.15 -15.94 -1.45
CA PRO A 68 -7.01 -17.10 -1.23
C PRO A 68 -6.69 -17.85 0.08
N ASN A 69 -5.49 -17.64 0.64
CA ASN A 69 -5.07 -18.28 1.90
C ASN A 69 -5.60 -17.54 3.14
N GLY A 70 -6.31 -16.42 2.95
CA GLY A 70 -6.90 -15.63 4.02
C GLY A 70 -6.25 -14.26 4.22
N ILE A 71 -7.04 -13.34 4.76
CA ILE A 71 -6.64 -11.97 5.10
C ILE A 71 -7.12 -11.68 6.53
N THR A 72 -6.17 -11.44 7.43
CA THR A 72 -6.44 -11.04 8.81
C THR A 72 -6.08 -9.57 9.00
N LEU A 73 -7.04 -8.77 9.48
CA LEU A 73 -6.84 -7.37 9.85
C LEU A 73 -6.86 -7.24 11.37
N ASN A 74 -5.76 -6.80 11.99
CA ASN A 74 -5.68 -6.61 13.43
C ASN A 74 -5.01 -5.26 13.75
N GLY A 75 -5.82 -4.22 13.99
CA GLY A 75 -5.32 -2.84 14.13
C GLY A 75 -4.85 -2.23 12.80
N ALA A 76 -5.31 -2.78 11.67
CA ALA A 76 -5.05 -2.21 10.36
C ALA A 76 -5.76 -0.86 10.19
N SER A 77 -5.12 0.07 9.50
CA SER A 77 -5.73 1.34 9.07
C SER A 77 -5.32 1.66 7.64
N PHE A 78 -6.12 2.48 6.97
CA PHE A 78 -5.98 2.78 5.54
C PHE A 78 -6.02 4.30 5.36
N LEU A 79 -5.11 4.84 4.56
CA LEU A 79 -5.00 6.28 4.29
C LEU A 79 -4.85 6.54 2.79
N ASN A 80 -5.63 7.50 2.29
CA ASN A 80 -5.67 7.95 0.88
C ASN A 80 -6.15 6.90 -0.14
N ILE A 81 -6.87 5.88 0.33
CA ILE A 81 -7.55 4.86 -0.46
C ILE A 81 -9.02 5.27 -0.64
#